data_AF-A0A1V5ZWQ0-F1
#
_entry.id   AF-A0A1V5ZWQ0-F1
#
_cell.length_a   1.000
_cell.length_b   1.000
_cell.length_c   1.000
_cell.angle_alpha   90.00
_cell.angle_beta   90.00
_cell.angle_gamma   90.00
#
_symmetry.space_group_name_H-M   'P 1'
#
loop_
_entity.id
_entity.type
_entity.pdbx_description
1 polymer ?
#
loop_
_entity_poly.entity_id
_entity_poly.type
_entity_poly.pdbx_seq_one_letter_code
_entity_poly.pdbx_strand_id
1 'polypeptide(L)'
;MSRDTGSKTPAESTLSSIHCSNCGGPLASSLDVNCTFCGSRINDGSEWLLEKIIKEFDQEYLTVVHPNLNKPDATKQPTPLGQKPQNELIMISAQVLMADGRIDDSEMKLLQTIAQKHNVSDAELNEIIENIRQGLVFVPVPAGGTVASLGLIRDAAKMAAADGEISPDEIEAIMNLGYQLGYTKFDVKTIINKELTILKNKS
;
A
#
# COMPACT_ATOMS: atom_id res chain seq x y z
N MET A 1 -3.30 4.73 19.14
CA MET A 1 -3.19 4.75 20.62
C MET A 1 -3.82 6.04 21.11
N SER A 2 -4.41 6.03 22.31
CA SER A 2 -5.03 7.21 22.92
C SER A 2 -4.56 7.38 24.37
N ARG A 3 -4.62 8.63 24.85
CA ARG A 3 -4.31 9.06 26.21
C ARG A 3 -5.04 10.39 26.47
N ASP A 4 -5.51 10.59 27.70
CA ASP A 4 -6.17 11.83 28.08
C ASP A 4 -5.22 13.03 27.96
N THR A 5 -5.76 14.14 27.44
CA THR A 5 -5.01 15.37 27.24
C THR A 5 -4.56 15.95 28.57
N GLY A 6 -3.26 16.19 28.74
CA GLY A 6 -2.68 16.76 29.96
C GLY A 6 -2.20 15.74 30.99
N SER A 7 -2.35 14.44 30.72
CA SER A 7 -1.84 13.37 31.57
C SER A 7 -0.32 13.40 31.70
N LYS A 8 0.18 13.35 32.94
CA LYS A 8 1.62 13.33 33.26
C LYS A 8 2.06 11.92 33.61
N THR A 9 3.24 11.53 33.17
CA THR A 9 3.85 10.26 33.57
C THR A 9 4.43 10.41 34.98
N PRO A 10 4.05 9.57 35.96
CA PRO A 10 4.64 9.59 37.30
C PRO A 10 6.14 9.30 37.25
N ALA A 11 6.95 10.08 37.96
CA ALA A 11 8.41 9.94 37.95
C ALA A 11 8.85 8.61 38.59
N GLU A 12 8.09 8.13 39.57
CA GLU A 12 8.29 6.87 40.28
C GLU A 12 7.86 5.61 39.50
N SER A 13 7.24 5.75 38.32
CA SER A 13 6.63 4.63 37.58
C SER A 13 7.06 4.56 36.11
N THR A 14 8.25 5.07 35.81
CA THR A 14 8.73 5.31 34.43
C THR A 14 8.96 4.04 33.58
N LEU A 15 8.97 2.83 34.17
CA LEU A 15 9.31 1.58 33.46
C LEU A 15 8.49 0.33 33.86
N SER A 16 7.35 0.50 34.54
CA SER A 16 6.57 -0.67 35.01
C SER A 16 5.45 -1.03 34.04
N SER A 17 5.63 -2.07 33.23
CA SER A 17 4.60 -2.58 32.30
C SER A 17 3.64 -3.61 32.92
N ILE A 18 3.86 -4.03 34.16
CA ILE A 18 3.15 -5.17 34.82
C ILE A 18 2.55 -4.78 36.19
N HIS A 19 2.73 -3.53 36.62
CA HIS A 19 2.28 -3.05 37.92
C HIS A 19 1.26 -1.93 37.78
N CYS A 20 0.38 -1.82 38.76
CA CYS A 20 -0.57 -0.72 38.85
C CYS A 20 0.16 0.62 38.95
N SER A 21 -0.16 1.55 38.06
CA SER A 21 0.50 2.86 37.97
C SER A 21 0.17 3.80 39.12
N ASN A 22 -0.85 3.47 39.93
CA ASN A 22 -1.22 4.22 41.12
C ASN A 22 -0.52 3.72 42.41
N CYS A 23 -0.27 2.42 42.53
CA CYS A 23 0.25 1.85 43.80
C CYS A 23 1.44 0.89 43.65
N GLY A 24 1.88 0.59 42.43
CA GLY A 24 2.94 -0.38 42.16
C GLY A 24 2.57 -1.84 42.44
N GLY A 25 1.32 -2.15 42.76
CA GLY A 25 0.86 -3.52 43.04
C GLY A 25 0.84 -4.37 41.77
N PRO A 26 1.15 -5.68 41.84
CA PRO A 26 1.17 -6.54 40.66
C PRO A 26 -0.23 -6.68 40.07
N LEU A 27 -0.34 -6.57 38.75
CA LEU A 27 -1.59 -6.81 38.05
C LEU A 27 -1.78 -8.32 37.85
N ALA A 28 -2.88 -8.87 38.35
CA ALA A 28 -3.17 -10.30 38.26
C ALA A 28 -3.60 -10.72 36.84
N SER A 29 -4.29 -9.82 36.12
CA SER A 29 -4.76 -10.04 34.75
C SER A 29 -4.79 -8.72 33.97
N SER A 30 -4.58 -8.80 32.65
CA SER A 30 -4.75 -7.68 31.72
C SER A 30 -6.22 -7.32 31.45
N LEU A 31 -7.15 -8.15 31.92
CA LEU A 31 -8.60 -7.95 31.77
C LEU A 31 -9.26 -7.31 33.00
N ASP A 32 -8.51 -7.13 34.09
CA ASP A 32 -9.03 -6.50 35.30
C ASP A 32 -9.28 -5.01 35.07
N VAL A 33 -10.48 -4.55 35.43
CA VAL A 33 -10.87 -3.14 35.32
C VAL A 33 -10.38 -2.33 36.52
N ASN A 34 -10.12 -2.99 37.66
CA ASN A 34 -9.67 -2.37 38.89
C ASN A 34 -8.49 -3.15 39.49
N CYS A 35 -7.54 -2.43 40.08
CA CYS A 35 -6.42 -3.01 40.81
C CYS A 35 -6.92 -3.73 42.06
N THR A 36 -6.58 -5.00 42.20
CA THR A 36 -6.95 -5.83 43.36
C THR A 36 -6.26 -5.41 44.67
N PHE A 37 -5.21 -4.58 44.59
CA PHE A 37 -4.45 -4.11 45.75
C PHE A 37 -4.95 -2.76 46.30
N CYS A 38 -5.07 -1.73 45.43
CA CYS A 38 -5.47 -0.38 45.86
C CYS A 38 -6.86 0.05 45.38
N GLY A 39 -7.53 -0.76 44.57
CA GLY A 39 -8.87 -0.47 44.04
C GLY A 39 -8.94 0.56 42.92
N SER A 40 -7.80 1.15 42.52
CA SER A 40 -7.76 2.12 41.42
C SER A 40 -8.21 1.48 40.10
N ARG A 41 -8.85 2.27 39.24
CA ARG A 41 -9.24 1.82 37.91
C ARG A 41 -7.99 1.64 37.03
N ILE A 42 -7.90 0.51 36.35
CA ILE A 42 -6.84 0.20 35.37
C ILE A 42 -7.35 0.65 34.00
N ASN A 43 -6.45 1.11 33.12
CA ASN A 43 -6.79 1.63 31.79
C ASN A 43 -7.79 2.80 31.85
N ASP A 44 -7.53 3.77 32.73
CA ASP A 44 -8.40 4.92 33.00
C ASP A 44 -8.20 6.11 32.06
N GLY A 45 -7.29 6.00 31.08
CA GLY A 45 -6.95 7.07 30.14
C GLY A 45 -5.73 7.89 30.57
N SER A 46 -5.23 7.72 31.80
CA SER A 46 -4.02 8.39 32.28
C SER A 46 -2.73 7.87 31.62
N GLU A 47 -2.78 6.69 31.01
CA GLU A 47 -1.68 6.02 30.30
C GLU A 47 -2.01 5.79 28.82
N TRP A 48 -0.97 5.45 28.04
CA TRP A 48 -1.15 5.13 26.62
C TRP A 48 -1.87 3.79 26.45
N LEU A 49 -3.06 3.84 25.87
CA LEU A 49 -3.87 2.67 25.56
C LEU A 49 -3.83 2.37 24.07
N LEU A 50 -3.67 1.09 23.73
CA LEU A 50 -3.87 0.63 22.36
C LEU A 50 -5.37 0.54 22.08
N GLU A 51 -5.92 1.61 21.49
CA GLU A 51 -7.33 1.71 21.14
C GLU A 51 -7.73 0.78 19.98
N LYS A 52 -6.90 0.72 18.94
CA LYS A 52 -7.19 -0.05 17.73
C LYS A 52 -5.92 -0.42 16.97
N ILE A 53 -5.96 -1.57 16.31
CA ILE A 53 -5.01 -1.97 15.27
C ILE A 53 -5.73 -1.87 13.93
N ILE A 54 -5.17 -1.09 13.01
CA ILE A 54 -5.71 -0.87 11.65
C ILE A 54 -4.69 -1.43 10.67
N LYS A 55 -5.14 -2.09 9.61
CA LYS A 55 -4.29 -2.65 8.56
C LYS A 55 -4.20 -1.69 7.37
N GLU A 56 -3.13 -1.82 6.61
CA GLU A 56 -2.83 -0.98 5.42
C GLU A 56 -3.95 -0.94 4.36
N PHE A 57 -4.78 -1.97 4.29
CA PHE A 57 -5.91 -2.06 3.37
C PHE A 57 -7.26 -1.62 3.95
N ASP A 58 -7.31 -1.24 5.23
CA ASP A 58 -8.53 -0.69 5.83
C ASP A 58 -8.72 0.75 5.37
N GLN A 59 -9.94 1.13 4.96
CA GLN A 59 -10.26 2.49 4.51
C GLN A 59 -9.88 3.59 5.52
N GLU A 60 -9.96 3.26 6.81
CA GLU A 60 -9.60 4.16 7.91
C GLU A 60 -8.09 4.47 7.97
N TYR A 61 -7.23 3.56 7.50
CA TYR A 61 -5.77 3.75 7.47
C TYR A 61 -5.39 5.03 6.71
N LEU A 62 -6.07 5.29 5.59
CA LEU A 62 -5.84 6.45 4.74
C LEU A 62 -6.03 7.77 5.49
N THR A 63 -7.05 7.83 6.35
CA THR A 63 -7.37 9.04 7.13
C THR A 63 -6.37 9.33 8.26
N VAL A 64 -5.71 8.29 8.78
CA VAL A 64 -4.75 8.39 9.88
C VAL A 64 -3.36 8.78 9.37
N VAL A 65 -2.93 8.24 8.22
CA VAL A 65 -1.60 8.51 7.65
C VAL A 65 -1.55 9.86 6.93
N HIS A 66 -2.68 10.33 6.39
CA HIS A 66 -2.76 11.58 5.63
C HIS A 66 -3.86 12.52 6.17
N PRO A 67 -3.64 13.16 7.34
CA PRO A 67 -4.66 13.99 8.00
C PRO A 67 -5.02 15.28 7.24
N ASN A 68 -4.25 15.67 6.22
CA ASN A 68 -4.47 16.88 5.40
C ASN A 68 -5.11 16.59 4.03
N LEU A 69 -5.73 15.42 3.83
CA LEU A 69 -6.64 15.26 2.69
C LEU A 69 -7.82 16.21 2.91
N ASN A 70 -7.82 17.32 2.17
CA ASN A 70 -8.92 18.27 2.11
C ASN A 70 -10.24 17.50 2.03
N LYS A 71 -11.20 17.89 2.87
CA LYS A 71 -12.58 17.41 2.82
C LYS A 71 -13.04 17.39 1.36
N PRO A 72 -13.43 16.25 0.79
CA PRO A 72 -13.92 16.22 -0.57
C PRO A 72 -15.16 17.12 -0.64
N ASP A 73 -15.12 18.06 -1.59
CA ASP A 73 -16.28 18.83 -2.01
C ASP A 73 -17.41 17.84 -2.32
N ALA A 74 -18.54 17.98 -1.62
CA ALA A 74 -19.66 17.04 -1.61
C ALA A 74 -20.41 16.92 -2.96
N THR A 75 -19.83 17.46 -4.02
CA THR A 75 -20.34 17.39 -5.40
C THR A 75 -19.60 16.40 -6.29
N LYS A 76 -18.48 15.83 -5.83
CA LYS A 76 -17.82 14.69 -6.50
C LYS A 76 -17.67 13.57 -5.48
N GLN A 77 -18.61 12.63 -5.52
CA GLN A 77 -18.50 11.38 -4.78
C GLN A 77 -17.14 10.74 -5.12
N PRO A 78 -16.27 10.48 -4.14
CA PRO A 78 -15.22 9.51 -4.34
C PRO A 78 -15.93 8.17 -4.50
N THR A 79 -16.17 7.72 -5.73
CA THR A 79 -15.38 6.60 -6.21
C THR A 79 -14.98 5.56 -5.17
N PRO A 80 -15.85 4.82 -4.44
CA PRO A 80 -15.36 3.84 -3.50
C PRO A 80 -14.79 2.68 -4.33
N LEU A 81 -13.49 2.74 -4.63
CA LEU A 81 -12.72 1.65 -5.26
C LEU A 81 -12.50 0.56 -4.20
N GLY A 82 -13.60 -0.06 -3.77
CA GLY A 82 -13.70 -1.11 -2.76
C GLY A 82 -14.31 -2.40 -3.31
N GLN A 83 -14.20 -2.63 -4.62
CA GLN A 83 -14.52 -3.90 -5.26
C GLN A 83 -13.36 -4.22 -6.20
N LYS A 84 -12.61 -5.30 -5.89
CA LYS A 84 -11.42 -5.82 -6.61
C LYS A 84 -11.23 -5.16 -7.99
N PRO A 85 -10.28 -4.22 -8.18
CA PRO A 85 -10.18 -3.55 -9.45
C PRO A 85 -9.41 -4.44 -10.41
N GLN A 86 -10.04 -4.75 -11.55
CA GLN A 86 -9.31 -5.22 -12.73
C GLN A 86 -8.19 -4.22 -13.11
N ASN A 87 -8.26 -2.98 -12.62
CA ASN A 87 -7.35 -1.90 -12.93
C ASN A 87 -6.22 -1.75 -11.88
N GLU A 88 -6.12 -2.60 -10.86
CA GLU A 88 -5.11 -2.44 -9.79
C GLU A 88 -3.68 -2.50 -10.33
N LEU A 89 -3.39 -3.47 -11.20
CA LEU A 89 -2.09 -3.60 -11.85
C LEU A 89 -1.73 -2.34 -12.66
N ILE A 90 -2.68 -1.78 -13.41
CA ILE A 90 -2.50 -0.57 -14.22
C ILE A 90 -2.20 0.61 -13.31
N MET A 91 -3.00 0.80 -12.25
CA MET A 91 -2.85 1.94 -11.36
C MET A 91 -1.52 1.88 -10.59
N ILE A 92 -1.15 0.72 -10.06
CA ILE A 92 0.15 0.57 -9.37
C ILE A 92 1.29 0.76 -10.37
N SER A 93 1.22 0.17 -11.57
CA SER A 93 2.27 0.32 -12.58
C SER A 93 2.41 1.76 -13.03
N ALA A 94 1.30 2.46 -13.30
CA ALA A 94 1.30 3.87 -13.67
C ALA A 94 1.84 4.77 -12.53
N GLN A 95 1.45 4.50 -11.28
CA GLN A 95 1.95 5.23 -10.11
C GLN A 95 3.46 5.07 -9.92
N VAL A 96 3.97 3.86 -10.12
CA VAL A 96 5.40 3.56 -10.03
C VAL A 96 6.15 4.24 -11.17
N LEU A 97 5.73 4.00 -12.41
CA LEU A 97 6.36 4.57 -13.62
C LEU A 97 6.42 6.09 -13.58
N MET A 98 5.36 6.74 -13.08
CA MET A 98 5.31 8.20 -12.93
C MET A 98 6.18 8.77 -11.79
N ALA A 99 6.94 7.96 -11.05
CA ALA A 99 7.75 8.43 -9.92
C ALA A 99 8.81 9.48 -10.31
N ASP A 100 9.29 9.46 -11.56
CA ASP A 100 10.23 10.45 -12.10
C ASP A 100 9.54 11.68 -12.72
N GLY A 101 8.20 11.70 -12.71
CA GLY A 101 7.35 12.80 -13.17
C GLY A 101 6.99 12.75 -14.65
N ARG A 102 7.40 11.73 -15.42
CA ARG A 102 6.99 11.54 -16.82
C ARG A 102 6.69 10.07 -17.09
N ILE A 103 5.91 9.82 -18.14
CA ILE A 103 5.73 8.47 -18.68
C ILE A 103 6.23 8.57 -20.11
N ASP A 104 7.22 7.75 -20.45
CA ASP A 104 7.75 7.70 -21.81
C ASP A 104 6.89 6.84 -22.75
N ASP A 105 7.21 6.82 -24.05
CA ASP A 105 6.44 6.09 -25.05
C ASP A 105 6.44 4.57 -24.80
N SER A 106 7.55 4.02 -24.31
CA SER A 106 7.71 2.61 -23.99
C SER A 106 6.82 2.22 -22.79
N GLU A 107 6.82 3.04 -21.75
CA GLU A 107 6.00 2.89 -20.54
C GLU A 107 4.51 3.03 -20.84
N MET A 108 4.15 4.00 -21.67
CA MET A 108 2.77 4.19 -22.12
C MET A 108 2.26 2.96 -22.89
N LYS A 109 3.11 2.37 -23.74
CA LYS A 109 2.76 1.17 -24.49
C LYS A 109 2.50 -0.02 -23.58
N LEU A 110 3.34 -0.23 -22.55
CA LEU A 110 3.10 -1.26 -21.55
C LEU A 110 1.76 -1.04 -20.83
N LEU A 111 1.48 0.19 -20.41
CA LEU A 111 0.22 0.53 -19.74
C LEU A 111 -0.99 0.31 -20.64
N GLN A 112 -0.88 0.60 -21.94
CA GLN A 112 -1.90 0.30 -22.95
C GLN A 112 -2.12 -1.21 -23.10
N THR A 113 -1.04 -2.00 -23.17
CA THR A 113 -1.15 -3.47 -23.21
C THR A 113 -1.91 -3.98 -21.99
N ILE A 114 -1.52 -3.56 -20.78
CA ILE A 114 -2.20 -3.96 -19.55
C ILE A 114 -3.66 -3.49 -19.55
N ALA A 115 -3.94 -2.26 -19.99
CA ALA A 115 -5.29 -1.71 -20.09
C ALA A 115 -6.20 -2.53 -21.01
N GLN A 116 -5.75 -2.84 -22.22
CA GLN A 116 -6.50 -3.64 -23.17
C GLN A 116 -6.81 -5.03 -22.63
N LYS A 117 -5.87 -5.66 -21.92
CA LYS A 117 -6.08 -6.98 -21.29
C LYS A 117 -7.10 -6.96 -20.15
N HIS A 118 -7.26 -5.81 -19.51
CA HIS A 118 -8.23 -5.60 -18.45
C HIS A 118 -9.51 -4.90 -18.91
N ASN A 119 -9.77 -4.87 -20.23
CA ASN A 119 -10.95 -4.24 -20.83
C ASN A 119 -11.10 -2.74 -20.49
N VAL A 120 -9.98 -2.06 -20.27
CA VAL A 120 -9.90 -0.61 -20.04
C VAL A 120 -9.62 0.07 -21.38
N SER A 121 -10.46 1.04 -21.73
CA SER A 121 -10.26 1.83 -22.96
C SER A 121 -9.12 2.84 -22.81
N ASP A 122 -8.55 3.29 -23.94
CA ASP A 122 -7.49 4.31 -23.92
C ASP A 122 -7.96 5.63 -23.27
N ALA A 123 -9.25 5.97 -23.40
CA ALA A 123 -9.82 7.14 -22.75
C ALA A 123 -9.81 7.01 -21.22
N GLU A 124 -10.23 5.84 -20.70
CA GLU A 124 -10.20 5.54 -19.27
C GLU A 124 -8.76 5.44 -18.74
N LEU A 125 -7.84 4.87 -19.51
CA LEU A 125 -6.42 4.83 -19.14
C LEU A 125 -5.83 6.24 -18.97
N ASN A 126 -6.12 7.13 -19.91
CA ASN A 126 -5.68 8.53 -19.82
C ASN A 126 -6.29 9.25 -18.62
N GLU A 127 -7.55 8.98 -18.31
CA GLU A 127 -8.21 9.52 -17.10
C GLU A 127 -7.54 9.00 -15.82
N ILE A 128 -7.22 7.70 -15.75
CA ILE A 128 -6.49 7.09 -14.64
C ILE A 128 -5.12 7.77 -14.45
N ILE A 129 -4.36 7.92 -15.53
CA ILE A 129 -3.03 8.56 -15.51
C ILE A 129 -3.14 10.01 -15.06
N GLU A 130 -4.13 10.77 -15.55
CA GLU A 130 -4.33 12.16 -15.14
C GLU A 130 -4.74 12.28 -13.67
N ASN A 131 -5.62 11.40 -13.19
CA ASN A 131 -6.01 11.37 -11.79
C ASN A 131 -4.83 11.04 -10.86
N ILE A 132 -3.93 10.14 -11.27
CA ILE A 132 -2.68 9.83 -10.57
C ILE A 132 -1.75 11.06 -10.58
N ARG A 133 -1.59 11.71 -11.74
CA ARG A 133 -0.77 12.93 -11.89
C ARG A 133 -1.25 14.07 -10.99
N GLN A 134 -2.58 14.21 -10.86
CA GLN A 134 -3.21 15.22 -10.00
C GLN A 134 -3.23 14.83 -8.51
N GLY A 135 -2.77 13.63 -8.15
CA GLY A 135 -2.81 13.12 -6.78
C GLY A 135 -4.23 12.85 -6.25
N LEU A 136 -5.21 12.72 -7.14
CA LEU A 136 -6.61 12.43 -6.81
C LEU A 136 -6.85 10.94 -6.52
N VAL A 137 -5.94 10.08 -7.00
CA VAL A 137 -5.96 8.63 -6.80
C VAL A 137 -4.64 8.23 -6.16
N PHE A 138 -4.73 7.55 -5.00
CA PHE A 138 -3.59 6.94 -4.35
C PHE A 138 -3.76 5.44 -4.30
N VAL A 139 -2.81 4.70 -4.88
CA VAL A 139 -2.77 3.25 -4.80
C VAL A 139 -1.52 2.85 -4.01
N PRO A 140 -1.66 2.00 -2.96
CA PRO A 140 -0.52 1.60 -2.15
C PRO A 140 0.50 0.85 -3.02
N VAL A 141 1.67 1.46 -3.22
CA VAL A 141 2.78 0.82 -3.91
C VAL A 141 3.50 -0.12 -2.94
N PRO A 142 3.73 -1.39 -3.31
CA PRO A 142 4.45 -2.32 -2.46
C PRO A 142 5.88 -1.82 -2.21
N ALA A 143 6.39 -2.02 -0.99
CA ALA A 143 7.76 -1.67 -0.67
C ALA A 143 8.75 -2.34 -1.63
N GLY A 144 9.78 -1.58 -2.02
CA GLY A 144 10.81 -2.07 -2.94
C GLY A 144 11.55 -3.29 -2.39
N GLY A 145 11.94 -4.20 -3.27
CA GLY A 145 12.66 -5.42 -2.90
C GLY A 145 11.84 -6.48 -2.14
N THR A 146 10.51 -6.38 -2.10
CA THR A 146 9.63 -7.35 -1.40
C THR A 146 9.02 -8.40 -2.32
N VAL A 147 8.46 -9.47 -1.75
CA VAL A 147 7.77 -10.50 -2.56
C VAL A 147 6.56 -9.91 -3.31
N ALA A 148 5.92 -8.89 -2.74
CA ALA A 148 4.78 -8.20 -3.35
C ALA A 148 5.18 -7.40 -4.60
N SER A 149 6.27 -6.63 -4.55
CA SER A 149 6.77 -5.88 -5.71
C SER A 149 7.33 -6.80 -6.81
N LEU A 150 7.92 -7.95 -6.44
CA LEU A 150 8.21 -9.03 -7.41
C LEU A 150 6.96 -9.57 -8.10
N GLY A 151 5.85 -9.68 -7.37
CA GLY A 151 4.55 -10.10 -7.91
C GLY A 151 4.07 -9.16 -9.01
N LEU A 152 4.15 -7.85 -8.75
CA LEU A 152 3.77 -6.81 -9.70
C LEU A 152 4.57 -6.89 -11.01
N ILE A 153 5.90 -7.03 -10.93
CA ILE A 153 6.77 -7.15 -12.11
C ILE A 153 6.42 -8.41 -12.91
N ARG A 154 6.14 -9.53 -12.22
CA ARG A 154 5.72 -10.78 -12.86
C ARG A 154 4.38 -10.61 -13.55
N ASP A 155 3.41 -9.97 -12.91
CA ASP A 155 2.08 -9.78 -13.47
C ASP A 155 2.12 -8.85 -14.68
N ALA A 156 2.92 -7.78 -14.64
CA ALA A 156 3.17 -6.92 -15.80
C ALA A 156 3.81 -7.71 -16.96
N ALA A 157 4.86 -8.50 -16.68
CA ALA A 157 5.51 -9.33 -17.69
C ALA A 157 4.57 -10.38 -18.29
N LYS A 158 3.70 -10.98 -17.47
CA LYS A 158 2.69 -11.94 -17.89
C LYS A 158 1.62 -11.30 -18.79
N MET A 159 1.19 -10.08 -18.47
CA MET A 159 0.22 -9.36 -19.31
C MET A 159 0.82 -8.96 -20.65
N ALA A 160 2.07 -8.48 -20.66
CA ALA A 160 2.79 -8.20 -21.91
C ALA A 160 2.99 -9.46 -22.76
N ALA A 161 3.31 -10.58 -22.11
CA ALA A 161 3.46 -11.89 -22.74
C ALA A 161 2.15 -12.49 -23.31
N ALA A 162 0.99 -11.94 -22.97
CA ALA A 162 -0.30 -12.58 -23.29
C ALA A 162 -0.57 -12.71 -24.80
N ASP A 163 0.04 -11.85 -25.63
CA ASP A 163 -0.06 -11.90 -27.10
C ASP A 163 0.97 -12.81 -27.76
N GLY A 164 1.75 -13.56 -26.96
CA GLY A 164 2.71 -14.56 -27.44
C GLY A 164 4.12 -14.02 -27.67
N GLU A 165 4.30 -12.71 -27.72
CA GLU A 165 5.58 -12.03 -27.79
C GLU A 165 5.58 -10.80 -26.87
N ILE A 166 6.76 -10.40 -26.38
CA ILE A 166 6.96 -9.16 -25.63
C ILE A 166 7.82 -8.26 -26.51
N SER A 167 7.33 -7.06 -26.82
CA SER A 167 8.07 -6.11 -27.67
C SER A 167 9.27 -5.50 -26.92
N PRO A 168 10.30 -4.99 -27.64
CA PRO A 168 11.45 -4.35 -27.02
C PRO A 168 11.08 -3.19 -26.07
N ASP A 169 10.09 -2.39 -26.47
CA ASP A 169 9.58 -1.26 -25.69
C ASP A 169 8.93 -1.73 -24.38
N GLU A 170 8.17 -2.83 -24.41
CA GLU A 170 7.57 -3.40 -23.19
C GLU A 170 8.63 -3.99 -22.27
N ILE A 171 9.70 -4.58 -22.81
CA ILE A 171 10.85 -5.05 -22.01
C ILE A 171 11.49 -3.86 -21.30
N GLU A 172 11.68 -2.73 -22.00
CA GLU A 172 12.24 -1.51 -21.41
C GLU A 172 11.33 -0.96 -20.30
N ALA A 173 10.03 -0.87 -20.55
CA ALA A 173 9.06 -0.41 -19.55
C ALA A 173 9.01 -1.31 -18.30
N ILE A 174 9.03 -2.64 -18.46
CA ILE A 174 9.07 -3.59 -17.32
C ILE A 174 10.40 -3.44 -16.55
N MET A 175 11.49 -3.12 -17.26
CA MET A 175 12.78 -2.86 -16.65
C MET A 175 12.76 -1.58 -15.81
N ASN A 176 12.18 -0.49 -16.32
CA ASN A 176 12.01 0.77 -15.58
C ASN A 176 11.14 0.54 -14.33
N LEU A 177 10.01 -0.16 -14.49
CA LEU A 177 9.13 -0.56 -13.38
C LEU A 177 9.91 -1.31 -12.29
N GLY A 178 10.72 -2.30 -12.70
CA GLY A 178 11.55 -3.05 -11.76
C GLY A 178 12.62 -2.21 -11.07
N TYR A 179 13.23 -1.27 -11.79
CA TYR A 179 14.26 -0.37 -11.23
C TYR A 179 13.69 0.55 -10.16
N GLN A 180 12.51 1.12 -10.42
CA GLN A 180 11.79 1.98 -9.46
C GLN A 180 11.31 1.20 -8.23
N LEU A 181 11.07 -0.11 -8.37
CA LEU A 181 10.78 -1.02 -7.25
C LEU A 181 12.04 -1.57 -6.56
N GLY A 182 13.23 -1.10 -6.95
CA GLY A 182 14.50 -1.46 -6.31
C GLY A 182 15.12 -2.79 -6.75
N TYR A 183 14.73 -3.32 -7.90
CA TYR A 183 15.30 -4.56 -8.45
C TYR A 183 16.44 -4.31 -9.43
N THR A 184 17.36 -5.26 -9.50
CA THR A 184 18.44 -5.19 -10.48
C THR A 184 17.96 -5.63 -11.86
N LYS A 185 18.70 -5.20 -12.89
CA LYS A 185 18.51 -5.67 -14.27
C LYS A 185 18.50 -7.19 -14.40
N PHE A 186 19.30 -7.88 -13.60
CA PHE A 186 19.39 -9.33 -13.64
C PHE A 186 18.11 -10.00 -13.12
N ASP A 187 17.55 -9.47 -12.02
CA ASP A 187 16.33 -9.99 -11.40
C ASP A 187 15.14 -9.87 -12.36
N VAL A 188 14.94 -8.67 -12.92
CA VAL A 188 13.85 -8.40 -13.85
C VAL A 188 13.98 -9.23 -15.12
N LYS A 189 15.19 -9.33 -15.69
CA LYS A 189 15.43 -10.14 -16.90
C LYS A 189 15.15 -11.62 -16.66
N THR A 190 15.46 -12.13 -15.47
CA THR A 190 15.14 -13.52 -15.08
C THR A 190 13.63 -13.77 -15.10
N ILE A 191 12.83 -12.80 -14.62
CA ILE A 191 11.36 -12.89 -14.63
C ILE A 191 10.83 -12.89 -16.06
N ILE A 192 11.27 -11.94 -16.90
CA ILE A 192 10.84 -11.84 -18.29
C ILE A 192 11.16 -13.13 -19.05
N ASN A 193 12.39 -13.64 -18.93
CA ASN A 193 12.81 -14.87 -19.59
C ASN A 193 11.98 -16.08 -19.14
N LYS A 194 11.61 -16.13 -17.86
CA LYS A 194 10.77 -17.20 -17.31
C LYS A 194 9.38 -17.18 -17.95
N GLU A 195 8.72 -16.02 -18.03
CA GLU A 195 7.41 -15.89 -18.67
C GLU A 195 7.48 -16.22 -20.18
N LEU A 196 8.51 -15.75 -20.89
CA LEU A 196 8.74 -16.13 -22.29
C LEU A 196 8.93 -17.64 -22.49
N THR A 197 9.58 -18.32 -21.52
CA THR A 197 9.78 -19.78 -21.57
C THR A 197 8.45 -20.50 -21.33
N ILE A 198 7.62 -20.00 -20.42
CA ILE A 198 6.29 -20.55 -20.16
C ILE A 198 5.41 -20.46 -21.41
N LEU A 199 5.45 -19.35 -22.14
CA LEU A 199 4.76 -19.21 -23.43
C LEU A 199 5.20 -20.27 -24.44
N LYS A 200 6.52 -20.42 -24.65
CA LYS A 200 7.09 -21.38 -25.62
C LYS A 200 6.71 -22.82 -25.32
N ASN A 201 6.55 -23.17 -24.04
CA ASN A 201 6.18 -24.53 -23.63
C ASN A 201 4.66 -24.80 -23.70
N LYS A 202 3.85 -23.75 -23.89
CA LYS A 202 2.38 -23.84 -23.96
C LYS A 202 1.85 -23.78 -25.40
N SER A 203 2.68 -23.35 -26.35
CA SER A 203 2.44 -23.34 -27.79
C SER A 203 2.88 -24.63 -28.46
#